data_AF-A0A0D6M7K9-F1
#
_entry.id   AF-A0A0D6M7K9-F1
#
_cell.length_a   1.000
_cell.length_b   1.000
_cell.length_c   1.000
_cell.angle_alpha   90.00
_cell.angle_beta   90.00
_cell.angle_gamma   90.00
#
_symmetry.space_group_name_H-M   'P 1'
#
loop_
_entity.id
_entity.type
_entity.pdbx_description
1 polymer ?
#
loop_
_entity_poly.entity_id
_entity_poly.type
_entity_poly.pdbx_seq_one_letter_code
_entity_poly.pdbx_strand_id
1 'polypeptide(L)' 'MHSVVIVLAAILGSSCQAEIRVNFCVLRCKDNHMREMDNEWSTDFTLPLLNLLRTTGNETAAYLKAKLICE' A
#
# COMPACT_ATOMS: atom_id res chain seq x y z
N MET A 1 -12.62 -15.04 -34.77
CA MET A 1 -13.19 -14.83 -33.42
C MET A 1 -12.29 -15.37 -32.30
N HIS A 2 -11.56 -16.48 -32.48
CA HIS A 2 -10.62 -17.01 -31.47
C HIS A 2 -9.42 -16.09 -31.16
N SER A 3 -8.85 -15.39 -32.15
CA SER A 3 -7.67 -14.53 -31.94
C SER A 3 -7.94 -13.28 -31.09
N VAL A 4 -9.18 -12.77 -31.08
CA VAL A 4 -9.54 -11.57 -30.29
C VAL A 4 -9.61 -11.89 -28.79
N VAL A 5 -10.07 -13.10 -28.45
CA VAL A 5 -10.17 -13.57 -27.06
C VAL A 5 -8.78 -13.76 -26.44
N ILE A 6 -7.82 -14.26 -27.22
CA ILE A 6 -6.43 -14.47 -26.77
C ILE A 6 -5.75 -13.12 -26.51
N VAL A 7 -5.98 -12.13 -27.38
CA VAL A 7 -5.42 -10.78 -27.21
C VAL A 7 -6.03 -10.08 -25.99
N LEU A 8 -7.35 -10.21 -25.75
CA LEU A 8 -7.97 -9.66 -24.53
C LEU A 8 -7.42 -10.31 -23.25
N ALA A 9 -7.20 -11.63 -23.25
CA ALA A 9 -6.66 -12.35 -22.10
C ALA A 9 -5.20 -11.96 -21.80
N ALA A 10 -4.39 -11.71 -22.84
CA ALA A 10 -3.00 -11.25 -22.68
C ALA A 10 -2.90 -9.83 -22.09
N ILE A 11 -3.85 -8.95 -22.44
CA ILE A 11 -3.90 -7.57 -21.90
C ILE A 11 -4.32 -7.58 -20.42
N LEU A 12 -5.20 -8.49 -20.01
CA LEU A 12 -5.66 -8.64 -18.62
C LEU A 12 -4.62 -9.33 -17.70
N GLY A 13 -3.67 -10.08 -18.26
CA GLY A 13 -2.62 -10.78 -17.50
C GLY A 13 -1.44 -9.91 -17.06
N SER A 14 -1.39 -8.64 -17.46
CA SER A 14 -0.28 -7.72 -17.16
C SER A 14 -0.54 -6.76 -15.99
N SER A 15 -1.48 -7.09 -15.09
CA SER A 15 -1.48 -6.44 -13.78
C SER A 15 -0.27 -6.96 -13.01
N CYS A 16 0.83 -6.21 -13.08
CA CYS A 16 2.00 -6.36 -12.25
C CYS A 16 1.55 -6.67 -10.82
N GLN A 17 1.78 -7.90 -10.36
CA GLN A 17 1.80 -8.17 -8.93
C GLN A 17 2.99 -7.37 -8.37
N ALA A 18 2.74 -6.12 -8.02
CA ALA A 18 3.55 -5.42 -7.03
C ALA A 18 3.33 -6.17 -5.71
N GLU A 19 4.10 -7.24 -5.50
CA GLU A 19 4.11 -7.95 -4.23
C GLU A 19 4.88 -7.08 -3.22
N ILE A 20 4.24 -6.00 -2.76
CA ILE A 20 4.75 -5.19 -1.65
C ILE A 20 4.64 -6.06 -0.40
N ARG A 21 5.66 -6.87 -0.14
CA ARG A 21 5.77 -7.64 1.12
C ARG A 21 6.07 -6.65 2.25
N VAL A 22 5.03 -6.04 2.80
CA VAL A 22 5.15 -5.13 3.96
C VAL A 22 5.69 -5.92 5.15
N ASN A 23 6.73 -5.40 5.80
CA ASN A 23 7.38 -6.06 6.93
C ASN A 23 6.41 -6.25 8.12
N PHE A 24 6.50 -7.40 8.79
CA PHE A 24 5.63 -7.76 9.92
C PHE A 24 5.68 -6.74 11.09
N CYS A 25 6.83 -6.11 11.35
CA CYS A 25 6.96 -5.08 12.38
C CYS A 25 6.08 -3.86 12.08
N VAL A 26 6.04 -3.43 10.81
CA VAL A 26 5.20 -2.31 10.36
C VAL A 26 3.72 -2.66 10.48
N LEU A 27 3.35 -3.91 10.18
CA LEU A 27 1.97 -4.39 10.35
C LEU A 27 1.54 -4.41 11.82
N ARG A 28 2.39 -4.95 12.71
CA ARG A 28 2.12 -4.94 14.16
C ARG A 28 2.04 -3.52 14.72
N CYS A 29 2.92 -2.62 14.30
CA CYS A 29 2.89 -1.22 14.70
C CYS A 29 1.58 -0.54 14.29
N LYS A 30 1.14 -0.72 13.04
CA LYS A 30 -0.16 -0.24 12.55
C LYS A 30 -1.30 -0.76 13.43
N ASP A 31 -1.29 -2.06 13.76
CA ASP A 31 -2.32 -2.67 14.61
C ASP A 31 -2.32 -2.09 16.04
N ASN A 32 -1.14 -1.81 16.62
CA ASN A 32 -1.03 -1.14 17.91
C ASN A 32 -1.54 0.31 17.85
N HIS A 33 -1.17 1.07 16.83
CA HIS A 33 -1.65 2.43 16.63
C HIS A 33 -3.16 2.50 16.48
N MET A 34 -3.76 1.57 15.72
CA MET A 34 -5.23 1.46 15.60
C MET A 34 -5.90 1.21 16.96
N ARG A 35 -5.22 0.48 17.86
CA ARG A 35 -5.78 0.16 19.17
C ARG A 35 -5.59 1.27 20.21
N GLU A 36 -4.52 2.04 20.10
CA GLU A 36 -4.14 3.05 21.11
C GLU A 36 -4.71 4.44 20.82
N MET A 37 -4.94 4.78 19.55
CA MET A 37 -5.33 6.13 19.11
C MET A 37 -6.81 6.24 18.73
N ASP A 38 -7.63 5.22 19.04
CA ASP A 38 -9.07 5.12 18.75
C ASP A 38 -9.46 5.68 17.37
N ASN A 39 -10.06 6.87 17.32
CA ASN A 39 -10.60 7.49 16.11
C ASN A 39 -9.54 8.28 15.32
N GLU A 40 -8.45 8.65 15.99
CA GLU A 40 -7.41 9.55 15.48
C GLU A 40 -6.27 8.80 14.77
N TRP A 41 -6.22 7.47 14.90
CA TRP A 41 -5.17 6.61 14.31
C TRP A 41 -4.93 6.89 12.82
N SER A 42 -6.00 7.22 12.09
CA SER A 42 -5.93 7.44 10.65
C SER A 42 -5.18 8.71 10.30
N THR A 43 -5.20 9.73 11.16
CA THR A 43 -4.55 11.03 10.94
C THR A 43 -3.04 10.89 10.99
N ASP A 44 -2.53 10.11 11.94
CA ASP A 44 -1.10 9.99 12.18
C ASP A 44 -0.46 8.83 11.42
N PHE A 45 -1.26 7.84 11.00
CA PHE A 45 -0.78 6.68 10.25
C PHE A 45 -1.22 6.68 8.78
N THR A 46 -2.53 6.71 8.49
CA THR A 46 -3.03 6.44 7.13
C THR A 46 -2.98 7.66 6.21
N LEU A 47 -3.39 8.83 6.69
CA LEU A 47 -3.45 10.06 5.89
C LEU A 47 -2.08 10.49 5.33
N PRO A 48 -0.96 10.44 6.08
CA PRO A 48 0.35 10.80 5.54
C PRO A 48 0.77 9.87 4.39
N LEU A 49 0.49 8.57 4.52
CA LEU A 49 0.81 7.56 3.51
C LEU A 49 -0.05 7.74 2.26
N LEU A 50 -1.37 7.93 2.43
CA LEU A 50 -2.28 8.17 1.32
C LEU A 50 -1.95 9.47 0.58
N ASN A 51 -1.63 10.53 1.30
CA ASN A 51 -1.25 11.80 0.68
C ASN A 51 0.05 11.66 -0.11
N LEU A 52 1.04 10.94 0.44
CA LEU A 52 2.31 10.68 -0.23
C LEU A 52 2.11 9.82 -1.50
N LEU A 53 1.33 8.74 -1.42
CA LEU A 53 1.00 7.90 -2.58
C LEU A 53 0.24 8.69 -3.65
N ARG A 54 -0.75 9.49 -3.26
CA ARG A 54 -1.53 10.31 -4.20
C ARG A 54 -0.66 11.35 -4.91
N THR A 55 0.28 11.96 -4.21
CA THR A 55 1.10 13.05 -4.76
C THR A 55 2.30 12.54 -5.56
N THR A 56 2.89 11.41 -5.18
CA THR A 56 4.14 10.93 -5.75
C THR A 56 4.01 9.63 -6.54
N GLY A 57 2.96 8.83 -6.31
CA GLY A 57 2.83 7.47 -6.85
C GLY A 57 3.91 6.51 -6.35
N ASN A 58 4.71 6.88 -5.35
CA ASN A 58 5.91 6.13 -4.95
C ASN A 58 5.63 5.24 -3.74
N GLU A 59 5.42 3.96 -4.01
CA GLU A 59 5.15 2.93 -2.99
C GLU A 59 6.33 2.72 -2.03
N THR A 60 7.57 2.79 -2.52
CA THR A 60 8.78 2.68 -1.68
C THR A 60 8.87 3.83 -0.68
N ALA A 61 8.55 5.05 -1.11
CA ALA A 61 8.53 6.21 -0.23
C ALA A 61 7.44 6.08 0.85
N ALA A 62 6.27 5.56 0.49
CA ALA A 62 5.20 5.27 1.45
C ALA A 62 5.61 4.19 2.45
N TYR A 63 6.26 3.11 1.99
CA TYR A 63 6.80 2.09 2.89
C TYR A 63 7.84 2.64 3.87
N LEU A 64 8.79 3.45 3.38
CA LEU A 64 9.81 4.09 4.24
C LEU A 64 9.16 5.04 5.25
N LYS A 65 8.12 5.79 4.85
CA LYS A 65 7.37 6.65 5.76
C LYS A 65 6.63 5.84 6.82
N ALA A 66 6.03 4.71 6.46
CA ALA A 66 5.38 3.81 7.41
C ALA A 66 6.39 3.22 8.42
N LYS A 67 7.61 2.90 7.97
CA LYS A 67 8.69 2.45 8.85
C LYS A 67 9.08 3.54 9.86
N LEU A 68 9.20 4.79 9.42
CA LEU A 68 9.51 5.93 10.30
C LEU A 68 8.44 6.25 11.34
N ILE A 69 7.16 5.99 11.04
CA ILE A 69 6.07 6.14 12.03
C ILE A 69 6.17 5.06 13.12
N CYS A 70 6.81 3.93 12.80
CA CYS A 70 6.87 2.73 13.62
C CYS A 70 8.20 2.49 14.33
N GLU A 71 9.17 3.41 14.20
CA GLU A 71 10.49 3.40 14.87
C GLU A 71 10.53 4.46 15.96
#